data_AF-A0A3N2C0V8-F1
#
_entry.id   AF-A0A3N2C0V8-F1
#
_cell.length_a   1.000
_cell.length_b   1.000
_cell.length_c   1.000
_cell.angle_alpha   90.00
_cell.angle_beta   90.00
_cell.angle_gamma   90.00
#
_symmetry.space_group_name_H-M   'P 1'
#
loop_
_entity.id
_entity.type
_entity.pdbx_description
1 polymer ?
#
loop_
_entity_poly.entity_id
_entity_poly.type
_entity_poly.pdbx_seq_one_letter_code
_entity_poly.pdbx_strand_id
1 'polypeptide(L)'
;MFKRLFAASIWASGNIRPEDWRFRGIFRVVLPVGNLIFLYFGVVGFVRGVGSVTDVTNTTYAAFWSGAIALASLACLVGVAFPKLGKLELGAKIVLIGLVASYVAVLTARSFEVPGSQATAGLMSALIVLPVWRVLDLGFQLRKQKRVIE
;
A
#
# COMPACT_ATOMS: atom_id res chain seq x y z
N MET A 1 -24.44 -15.73 2.93
CA MET A 1 -23.39 -14.78 3.38
C MET A 1 -22.46 -14.36 2.25
N PHE A 2 -21.88 -15.31 1.51
CA PHE A 2 -20.97 -15.05 0.38
C PHE A 2 -21.50 -14.08 -0.68
N LYS A 3 -22.77 -14.23 -1.10
CA LYS A 3 -23.42 -13.30 -2.06
C LYS A 3 -23.44 -11.85 -1.56
N ARG A 4 -23.64 -11.61 -0.26
CA ARG A 4 -23.66 -10.25 0.33
C ARG A 4 -22.27 -9.64 0.38
N LEU A 5 -21.24 -10.45 0.71
CA LEU A 5 -19.85 -10.01 0.71
C LEU A 5 -19.36 -9.68 -0.71
N PHE A 6 -19.66 -10.54 -1.68
CA PHE A 6 -19.31 -10.29 -3.07
C PHE A 6 -20.00 -9.01 -3.60
N ALA A 7 -21.30 -8.85 -3.35
CA ALA A 7 -22.05 -7.66 -3.74
C ALA A 7 -21.52 -6.36 -3.12
N ALA A 8 -20.90 -6.43 -1.94
CA ALA A 8 -20.27 -5.29 -1.29
C ALA A 8 -18.81 -5.03 -1.75
N SER A 9 -18.25 -5.94 -2.55
CA SER A 9 -16.84 -5.89 -2.95
C SER A 9 -16.60 -5.14 -4.25
N ILE A 10 -15.37 -4.64 -4.48
CA ILE A 10 -15.00 -3.93 -5.71
C ILE A 10 -15.18 -4.75 -7.00
N TRP A 11 -15.25 -6.08 -6.88
CA TRP A 11 -15.46 -7.00 -8.01
C TRP A 11 -16.93 -7.09 -8.46
N ALA A 12 -17.90 -6.73 -7.62
CA ALA A 12 -19.29 -6.64 -8.05
C ALA A 12 -19.51 -5.48 -9.04
N SER A 13 -20.50 -5.65 -9.93
CA SER A 13 -20.96 -4.59 -10.83
C SER A 13 -21.51 -3.41 -10.04
N GLY A 14 -21.16 -2.19 -10.43
CA GLY A 14 -21.68 -0.95 -9.82
C GLY A 14 -20.86 -0.40 -8.64
N ASN A 15 -19.88 -1.15 -8.13
CA ASN A 15 -19.01 -0.67 -7.04
C ASN A 15 -17.79 0.14 -7.52
N ILE A 16 -17.64 0.32 -8.84
CA ILE A 16 -16.71 1.26 -9.45
C ILE A 16 -17.54 2.41 -10.02
N ARG A 17 -17.09 3.65 -9.79
CA ARG A 17 -17.77 4.84 -10.28
C ARG A 17 -17.82 4.83 -11.82
N PRO A 18 -18.91 5.33 -12.44
CA PRO A 18 -19.01 5.40 -13.89
C PRO A 18 -17.86 6.19 -14.55
N GLU A 19 -17.42 7.27 -13.90
CA GLU A 19 -16.27 8.10 -14.33
C GLU A 19 -14.93 7.34 -14.31
N ASP A 20 -14.81 6.31 -13.48
CA ASP A 20 -13.58 5.54 -13.26
C ASP A 20 -13.52 4.24 -14.07
N TRP A 21 -14.51 3.96 -14.91
CA TRP A 21 -14.64 2.64 -15.55
C TRP A 21 -13.40 2.22 -16.36
N ARG A 22 -12.67 3.21 -16.91
CA ARG A 22 -11.42 3.00 -17.67
C ARG A 22 -10.31 2.43 -16.78
N PHE A 23 -10.33 2.75 -15.48
CA PHE A 23 -9.37 2.28 -14.49
C PHE A 23 -9.83 1.04 -13.73
N ARG A 24 -10.91 0.36 -14.16
CA ARG A 24 -11.45 -0.83 -13.47
C ARG A 24 -10.41 -1.94 -13.26
N GLY A 25 -9.49 -2.12 -14.21
CA GLY A 25 -8.41 -3.10 -14.09
C GLY A 25 -7.42 -2.72 -12.97
N ILE A 26 -7.16 -1.42 -12.79
CA ILE A 26 -6.33 -0.92 -11.71
C ILE A 26 -7.00 -1.23 -10.35
N PHE A 27 -8.28 -0.92 -10.21
CA PHE A 27 -9.00 -1.14 -8.95
C PHE A 27 -9.20 -2.62 -8.60
N ARG A 28 -9.51 -3.47 -9.59
CA ARG A 28 -9.85 -4.89 -9.35
C ARG A 28 -8.65 -5.84 -9.37
N VAL A 29 -7.54 -5.42 -9.97
CA VAL A 29 -6.37 -6.30 -10.16
C VAL A 29 -5.11 -5.63 -9.64
N VAL A 30 -4.72 -4.48 -10.19
CA VAL A 30 -3.40 -3.89 -9.90
C VAL A 30 -3.26 -3.49 -8.43
N LEU A 31 -4.24 -2.79 -7.85
CA LEU A 31 -4.19 -2.39 -6.44
C LEU A 31 -4.23 -3.61 -5.49
N PRO A 32 -5.15 -4.59 -5.65
CA PRO A 32 -5.10 -5.82 -4.85
C PRO A 32 -3.77 -6.57 -4.98
N VAL A 33 -3.28 -6.79 -6.20
CA VAL A 33 -2.01 -7.52 -6.44
C VAL A 33 -0.83 -6.77 -5.84
N GLY A 34 -0.77 -5.45 -6.01
CA GLY A 34 0.27 -4.62 -5.39
C GLY A 34 0.27 -4.74 -3.87
N ASN A 35 -0.91 -4.68 -3.23
CA ASN A 35 -1.00 -4.87 -1.78
C ASN A 35 -0.63 -6.31 -1.37
N LEU A 36 -0.91 -7.33 -2.18
CA LEU A 36 -0.48 -8.72 -1.91
C LEU A 36 1.04 -8.87 -1.98
N ILE A 37 1.72 -8.17 -2.90
CA ILE A 37 3.18 -8.16 -3.00
C ILE A 37 3.79 -7.55 -1.73
N PHE A 38 3.27 -6.40 -1.28
CA PHE A 38 3.72 -5.79 -0.03
C PHE A 38 3.42 -6.67 1.20
N LEU A 39 2.25 -7.32 1.23
CA LEU A 39 1.90 -8.26 2.30
C LEU A 39 2.89 -9.43 2.34
N TYR A 40 3.15 -10.05 1.18
CA TYR A 40 4.13 -11.13 1.06
C TYR A 40 5.51 -10.68 1.55
N PHE A 41 5.97 -9.52 1.09
CA PHE A 41 7.26 -8.96 1.49
C PHE A 41 7.32 -8.71 3.01
N GLY A 42 6.30 -8.10 3.60
CA GLY A 42 6.24 -7.86 5.04
C GLY A 42 6.22 -9.15 5.86
N VAL A 43 5.46 -10.17 5.43
CA VAL A 43 5.40 -11.48 6.12
C VAL A 43 6.74 -12.20 6.02
N VAL A 44 7.33 -12.29 4.83
CA VAL A 44 8.63 -12.93 4.64
C VAL A 44 9.72 -12.19 5.42
N GLY A 45 9.72 -10.85 5.37
CA GLY A 45 10.66 -10.03 6.12
C GLY A 45 10.53 -10.15 7.63
N PHE A 46 9.31 -10.32 8.15
CA PHE A 46 9.07 -10.57 9.57
C PHE A 46 9.57 -11.96 10.00
N VAL A 47 9.33 -13.00 9.20
CA VAL A 47 9.66 -14.39 9.56
C VAL A 47 11.13 -14.74 9.30
N ARG A 48 11.71 -14.25 8.20
CA ARG A 48 13.07 -14.61 7.76
C ARG A 48 14.09 -13.49 7.98
N GLY A 49 13.62 -12.29 8.36
CA GLY A 49 14.45 -11.09 8.40
C GLY A 49 14.61 -10.46 7.01
N VAL A 50 15.07 -9.21 7.01
CA VAL A 50 15.42 -8.46 5.79
C VAL A 50 16.86 -7.97 5.97
N GLY A 51 17.83 -8.68 5.39
CA GLY A 51 19.26 -8.35 5.54
C GLY A 51 19.54 -6.89 5.25
N SER A 52 19.02 -6.39 4.12
CA SER A 52 19.20 -4.99 3.70
C SER A 52 18.54 -3.94 4.62
N VAL A 53 17.69 -4.33 5.56
CA VAL A 53 17.15 -3.44 6.62
C VAL A 53 17.96 -3.61 7.90
N THR A 54 18.26 -4.85 8.26
CA THR A 54 19.07 -5.20 9.44
C THR A 54 20.47 -4.58 9.37
N ASP A 55 21.10 -4.58 8.20
CA ASP A 55 22.44 -4.02 7.96
C ASP A 55 22.55 -2.53 8.29
N VAL A 56 21.42 -1.81 8.26
CA VAL A 56 21.37 -0.36 8.53
C VAL A 56 20.69 -0.04 9.87
N THR A 57 20.11 -1.05 10.54
CA THR A 57 19.33 -0.86 11.77
C THR A 57 19.68 -1.95 12.79
N ASN A 58 18.68 -2.67 13.29
CA ASN A 58 18.85 -3.87 14.10
C ASN A 58 17.73 -4.86 13.78
N THR A 59 17.89 -6.10 14.22
CA THR A 59 16.95 -7.20 13.94
C THR A 59 15.54 -6.93 14.47
N THR A 60 15.42 -6.33 15.66
CA THR A 60 14.13 -5.97 16.26
C THR A 60 13.38 -4.93 15.43
N TYR A 61 14.08 -3.88 14.99
CA TYR A 61 13.52 -2.85 14.12
C TYR A 61 13.12 -3.43 12.77
N ALA A 62 13.97 -4.25 12.15
CA ALA A 62 13.69 -4.87 10.86
C ALA A 62 12.44 -5.78 10.92
N ALA A 63 12.29 -6.56 12.00
CA ALA A 63 11.09 -7.35 12.25
C ALA A 63 9.86 -6.44 12.42
N PHE A 64 9.93 -5.44 13.31
CA PHE A 64 8.83 -4.50 13.52
C PHE A 64 8.39 -3.79 12.23
N TRP A 65 9.34 -3.26 11.45
CA TRP A 65 9.09 -2.57 10.20
C TRP A 65 8.43 -3.50 9.16
N SER A 66 8.93 -4.73 9.02
CA SER A 66 8.34 -5.73 8.10
C SER A 66 6.93 -6.14 8.53
N GLY A 67 6.72 -6.35 9.83
CA GLY A 67 5.40 -6.64 10.40
C GLY A 67 4.41 -5.49 10.19
N ALA A 68 4.87 -4.24 10.36
CA ALA A 68 4.06 -3.06 10.10
C ALA A 68 3.65 -2.94 8.62
N ILE A 69 4.56 -3.25 7.68
CA ILE A 69 4.24 -3.34 6.25
C ILE A 69 3.18 -4.40 6.00
N ALA A 70 3.31 -5.60 6.59
CA ALA A 70 2.34 -6.67 6.42
C ALA A 70 0.95 -6.25 6.92
N LEU A 71 0.85 -5.69 8.12
CA LEU A 71 -0.41 -5.23 8.70
C LEU A 71 -1.04 -4.08 7.89
N ALA A 72 -0.23 -3.09 7.49
CA ALA A 72 -0.70 -1.98 6.66
C ALA A 72 -1.20 -2.48 5.30
N SER A 73 -0.50 -3.45 4.69
CA SER A 73 -0.88 -4.03 3.41
C SER A 73 -2.16 -4.86 3.49
N LEU A 74 -2.35 -5.59 4.59
CA LEU A 74 -3.59 -6.31 4.87
C LEU A 74 -4.76 -5.34 5.04
N ALA A 75 -4.58 -4.25 5.79
CA ALA A 75 -5.59 -3.20 5.93
C ALA A 75 -5.89 -2.52 4.58
N CYS A 76 -4.88 -2.29 3.73
CA CYS A 76 -5.05 -1.82 2.35
C CYS A 76 -5.85 -2.80 1.51
N LEU A 77 -5.62 -4.11 1.63
CA LEU A 77 -6.38 -5.14 0.91
C LEU A 77 -7.86 -5.13 1.28
N VAL A 78 -8.15 -5.09 2.58
CA VAL A 78 -9.51 -5.00 3.08
C VAL A 78 -10.17 -3.70 2.62
N GLY A 79 -9.46 -2.57 2.70
CA GLY A 79 -9.94 -1.27 2.23
C GLY A 79 -10.26 -1.24 0.74
N VAL A 80 -9.37 -1.76 -0.11
CA VAL A 80 -9.57 -1.85 -1.56
C VAL A 80 -10.71 -2.81 -1.90
N ALA A 81 -10.80 -3.93 -1.20
CA ALA A 81 -11.84 -4.94 -1.43
C ALA A 81 -13.24 -4.38 -1.18
N PHE A 82 -13.40 -3.48 -0.20
CA PHE A 82 -14.70 -2.94 0.20
C PHE A 82 -14.73 -1.40 0.10
N PRO A 83 -15.35 -0.81 -0.94
CA PRO A 83 -15.36 0.65 -1.15
C PRO A 83 -15.86 1.49 0.03
N LYS A 84 -16.76 0.94 0.85
CA LYS A 84 -17.27 1.58 2.07
C LYS A 84 -16.17 1.83 3.12
N LEU A 85 -15.08 1.06 3.07
CA LEU A 85 -13.92 1.18 3.95
C LEU A 85 -12.82 2.09 3.36
N GLY A 86 -13.16 3.00 2.43
CA GLY A 86 -12.18 3.90 1.79
C GLY A 86 -11.35 4.74 2.77
N LYS A 87 -11.87 5.08 3.96
CA LYS A 87 -11.09 5.75 5.01
C LYS A 87 -10.00 4.85 5.61
N LEU A 88 -10.30 3.56 5.78
CA LEU A 88 -9.32 2.56 6.20
C LEU A 88 -8.24 2.39 5.13
N GLU A 89 -8.65 2.28 3.85
CA GLU A 89 -7.70 2.22 2.73
C GLU A 89 -6.77 3.43 2.71
N LEU A 90 -7.31 4.64 2.86
CA LEU A 90 -6.54 5.87 2.88
C LEU A 90 -5.51 5.88 4.01
N GLY A 91 -5.95 5.63 5.24
CA GLY A 91 -5.06 5.62 6.41
C GLY A 91 -3.97 4.56 6.30
N ALA A 92 -4.35 3.34 5.90
CA ALA A 92 -3.41 2.24 5.72
C ALA A 92 -2.37 2.53 4.62
N LYS A 93 -2.78 3.15 3.50
CA LYS A 93 -1.85 3.52 2.43
C LYS A 93 -0.90 4.64 2.85
N ILE A 94 -1.35 5.63 3.63
CA ILE A 94 -0.47 6.68 4.17
C ILE A 94 0.60 6.05 5.06
N VAL A 95 0.22 5.14 5.95
CA VAL A 95 1.17 4.40 6.81
C VAL A 95 2.14 3.59 5.96
N LEU A 96 1.65 2.84 4.97
CA LEU A 96 2.48 2.04 4.06
C LEU A 96 3.49 2.91 3.30
N ILE A 97 3.06 4.05 2.76
CA ILE A 97 3.93 5.02 2.08
C ILE A 97 5.00 5.54 3.04
N GLY A 98 4.62 5.88 4.28
CA GLY A 98 5.58 6.34 5.30
C GLY A 98 6.65 5.30 5.62
N LEU A 99 6.26 4.03 5.77
CA LEU A 99 7.17 2.92 6.03
C LEU A 99 8.13 2.66 4.87
N VAL A 100 7.65 2.73 3.62
CA VAL A 100 8.52 2.52 2.46
C VAL A 100 9.39 3.75 2.20
N ALA A 101 8.87 4.96 2.37
CA ALA A 101 9.62 6.21 2.19
C ALA A 101 10.76 6.35 3.22
N SER A 102 10.54 5.95 4.49
CA SER A 102 11.61 5.94 5.48
C SER A 102 12.74 5.00 5.06
N TYR A 103 12.42 3.83 4.48
CA TYR A 103 13.42 2.90 3.99
C TYR A 103 14.16 3.41 2.76
N VAL A 104 13.46 4.04 1.82
CA VAL A 104 14.07 4.73 0.67
C VAL A 104 15.06 5.80 1.14
N ALA A 105 14.70 6.61 2.13
CA ALA A 105 15.57 7.65 2.68
C ALA A 105 16.85 7.05 3.27
N VAL A 106 16.72 5.95 4.02
CA VAL A 106 17.86 5.21 4.60
C VAL A 106 18.77 4.65 3.49
N LEU A 107 18.22 3.96 2.49
CA LEU A 107 19.01 3.40 1.39
C LEU A 107 19.72 4.47 0.55
N THR A 108 19.05 5.61 0.36
CA THR A 108 19.62 6.76 -0.35
C THR A 108 20.78 7.35 0.44
N ALA A 109 20.64 7.52 1.76
CA ALA A 109 21.74 7.98 2.62
C ALA A 109 22.93 7.00 2.61
N ARG A 110 22.68 5.70 2.54
CA ARG A 110 23.75 4.68 2.48
C ARG A 110 24.43 4.54 1.12
N SER A 111 23.85 5.13 0.07
CA SER A 111 24.38 5.00 -1.29
C SER A 111 25.72 5.68 -1.51
N PHE A 112 26.13 6.56 -0.60
CA PHE A 112 27.47 7.14 -0.58
C PHE A 112 28.55 6.14 -0.15
N GLU A 113 28.18 5.08 0.58
CA GLU A 113 29.13 4.10 1.13
C GLU A 113 29.01 2.72 0.48
N VAL A 114 27.80 2.31 0.08
CA VAL A 114 27.54 0.98 -0.49
C VAL A 114 27.05 1.12 -1.94
N PRO A 115 27.92 0.83 -2.93
CA PRO A 115 27.53 0.81 -4.33
C PRO A 115 26.34 -0.13 -4.56
N GLY A 116 25.31 0.35 -5.25
CA GLY A 116 24.10 -0.43 -5.57
C GLY A 116 22.89 -0.20 -4.66
N SER A 117 23.05 0.40 -3.46
CA SER A 117 21.89 0.69 -2.59
C SER A 117 20.94 1.73 -3.22
N GLN A 118 21.48 2.61 -4.06
CA GLN A 118 20.73 3.61 -4.84
C GLN A 118 19.74 2.98 -5.82
N ALA A 119 20.11 1.88 -6.48
CA ALA A 119 19.21 1.17 -7.38
C ALA A 119 18.04 0.54 -6.61
N THR A 120 18.31 -0.04 -5.44
CA THR A 120 17.28 -0.56 -4.54
C THR A 120 16.35 0.55 -4.05
N ALA A 121 16.89 1.73 -3.67
CA ALA A 121 16.09 2.89 -3.28
C ALA A 121 15.18 3.37 -4.42
N GLY A 122 15.70 3.41 -5.65
CA GLY A 122 14.93 3.76 -6.85
C GLY A 122 13.80 2.77 -7.13
N LEU A 123 14.07 1.46 -7.03
CA LEU A 123 13.05 0.43 -7.21
C LEU A 123 11.95 0.54 -6.15
N MET A 124 12.30 0.74 -4.88
CA MET A 124 11.33 0.93 -3.79
C MET A 124 10.50 2.21 -3.97
N SER A 125 11.11 3.27 -4.51
CA SER A 125 10.40 4.51 -4.86
C SER A 125 9.38 4.29 -5.98
N ALA A 126 9.70 3.46 -6.98
CA ALA A 126 8.74 3.13 -8.03
C ALA A 126 7.51 2.38 -7.49
N LEU A 127 7.69 1.51 -6.48
CA LEU A 127 6.60 0.73 -5.88
C LEU A 127 5.57 1.59 -5.13
N ILE A 128 5.94 2.79 -4.66
CA ILE A 128 5.01 3.68 -3.95
C ILE A 128 4.23 4.65 -4.85
N VAL A 129 4.55 4.74 -6.14
CA VAL A 129 3.86 5.65 -7.08
C VAL A 129 2.36 5.37 -7.13
N LEU A 130 1.98 4.10 -7.27
CA LEU A 130 0.56 3.69 -7.31
C LEU A 130 -0.17 3.93 -5.97
N PRO A 131 0.40 3.57 -4.80
CA PRO A 131 -0.14 3.97 -3.50
C PRO A 131 -0.35 5.48 -3.35
N VAL A 132 0.62 6.30 -3.77
CA VAL A 132 0.53 7.77 -3.69
C VAL A 132 -0.62 8.29 -4.56
N TRP A 133 -0.69 7.85 -5.81
CA TRP A 133 -1.81 8.20 -6.70
C TRP A 133 -3.17 7.84 -6.08
N ARG A 134 -3.28 6.64 -5.50
CA ARG A 134 -4.52 6.17 -4.88
C ARG A 134 -4.90 6.97 -3.63
N VAL A 135 -3.94 7.41 -2.82
CA VAL A 135 -4.18 8.30 -1.67
C VAL A 135 -4.76 9.64 -2.14
N LEU A 136 -4.22 10.20 -3.22
CA LEU A 136 -4.74 11.45 -3.81
C LEU A 136 -6.18 11.26 -4.33
N ASP A 137 -6.42 10.20 -5.12
CA ASP A 137 -7.74 9.85 -5.63
C ASP A 137 -8.77 9.68 -4.49
N LEU A 138 -8.47 8.88 -3.48
CA LEU A 138 -9.34 8.71 -2.29
C LEU A 138 -9.56 10.02 -1.53
N GLY A 139 -8.53 10.86 -1.41
CA GLY A 139 -8.63 12.17 -0.78
C GLY A 139 -9.63 13.08 -1.49
N PHE A 140 -9.61 13.10 -2.84
CA PHE A 140 -10.59 13.84 -3.62
C PHE A 140 -12.00 13.25 -3.49
N GLN A 141 -12.14 11.92 -3.49
CA GLN A 141 -13.43 11.24 -3.31
C GLN A 141 -14.09 11.60 -1.99
N LEU A 142 -13.35 11.48 -0.88
CA LEU A 142 -13.88 11.73 0.45
C LEU A 142 -14.21 13.22 0.67
N ARG A 143 -13.47 14.14 0.04
CA ARG A 143 -13.81 15.57 0.06
C ARG A 143 -15.08 15.88 -0.72
N LYS A 144 -15.26 15.29 -1.91
CA LYS A 144 -16.48 15.45 -2.71
C LYS A 144 -17.71 14.92 -1.97
N GLN A 145 -17.59 13.76 -1.31
CA GLN A 145 -18.69 13.18 -0.54
C GLN A 145 -19.13 14.07 0.61
N LYS A 146 -18.21 14.77 1.30
CA LYS A 146 -18.56 15.71 2.37
C LYS A 146 -19.38 16.91 1.87
N ARG A 147 -19.01 17.50 0.73
CA ARG A 147 -19.70 18.69 0.18
C ARG A 147 -21.12 18.44 -0.34
N VAL A 148 -21.51 17.19 -0.56
CA VAL A 148 -22.87 16.83 -1.04
C VAL A 148 -23.84 16.63 0.13
N ILE A 149 -23.32 16.51 1.36
CA ILE A 149 -24.12 16.28 2.58
C ILE A 149 -24.36 17.60 3.34
N GLU A 150 -23.61 18.66 3.01
CA GLU A 150 -23.83 20.05 3.46
C GLU A 150 -24.79 20.77 2.51
#